data_AF-A0A4P9YR61-F1
#
_entry.id   AF-A0A4P9YR61-F1
#
_cell.length_a   1.000
_cell.length_b   1.000
_cell.length_c   1.000
_cell.angle_alpha   90.00
_cell.angle_beta   90.00
_cell.angle_gamma   90.00
#
_symmetry.space_group_name_H-M   'P 1'
#
loop_
_entity.id
_entity.type
_entity.pdbx_description
1 polymer ?
#
loop_
_entity_poly.entity_id
_entity_poly.type
_entity_poly.pdbx_seq_one_letter_code
_entity_poly.pdbx_strand_id
1 'polypeptide(L)'
;MALPTVLGFPRIGASRELKRLVEGFWAGKTSEDVLLDKSRQLRQSHWKIQKDKGLHHVAVGDFSLYDHVLDASVTLGVIPERYQHLSAGLEVYFAMARGLQKPASADGSAPAVDVPAMEMKKWFDTNYHYIVPELSAHQAFKLAPEPKVVREFKEAAALGLAARPVVIGPVSYLLLSKPARDVVDAAKFDRFSLLPGLVSVWRPLALHGFR
;
A
#
# COMPACT_ATOMS: atom_id res chain seq x y z
N MET A 1 27.91 -4.93 20.50
CA MET A 1 27.87 -5.66 19.22
C MET A 1 27.02 -4.89 18.23
N ALA A 2 27.42 -4.80 16.97
CA ALA A 2 26.61 -4.19 15.92
C ALA A 2 25.52 -5.17 15.45
N LEU A 3 24.30 -4.68 15.20
CA LEU A 3 23.18 -5.50 14.74
C LEU A 3 23.01 -5.36 13.22
N PRO A 4 23.02 -6.45 12.43
CA PRO A 4 22.72 -6.39 11.01
C PRO A 4 21.25 -6.09 10.76
N THR A 5 20.96 -5.28 9.72
CA THR A 5 19.59 -4.91 9.34
C THR A 5 19.44 -4.87 7.82
N VAL A 6 18.24 -5.19 7.34
CA VAL A 6 17.81 -4.94 5.95
C VAL A 6 16.73 -3.87 5.93
N LEU A 7 16.71 -3.03 4.88
CA LEU A 7 15.73 -1.95 4.73
C LEU A 7 14.38 -2.42 4.16
N GLY A 8 14.37 -3.58 3.52
CA GLY A 8 13.21 -4.25 2.94
C GLY A 8 13.69 -5.48 2.17
N PHE A 9 12.78 -6.36 1.79
CA PHE A 9 13.10 -7.59 1.07
C PHE A 9 12.30 -7.69 -0.25
N PRO A 10 12.90 -8.17 -1.37
CA PRO A 10 12.18 -8.33 -2.63
C PRO A 10 10.95 -9.23 -2.47
N ARG A 11 9.77 -8.67 -2.75
CA ARG A 11 8.47 -9.32 -2.52
C ARG A 11 7.99 -10.26 -3.62
N ILE A 12 8.63 -10.23 -4.80
CA ILE A 12 8.13 -10.90 -6.00
C ILE A 12 8.16 -12.44 -5.89
N GLY A 13 9.00 -12.97 -5.00
CA GLY A 13 9.27 -14.40 -4.84
C GLY A 13 10.31 -14.92 -5.84
N ALA A 14 11.02 -15.99 -5.47
CA ALA A 14 12.15 -16.52 -6.24
C ALA A 14 11.77 -16.97 -7.67
N SER A 15 10.52 -17.39 -7.86
CA SER A 15 9.96 -17.82 -9.15
C SER A 15 8.83 -16.91 -9.66
N ARG A 16 8.78 -15.67 -9.17
CA ARG A 16 7.74 -14.66 -9.45
C ARG A 16 6.33 -15.11 -9.02
N GLU A 17 6.23 -15.77 -7.88
CA GLU A 17 5.00 -16.28 -7.28
C GLU A 17 3.97 -15.15 -7.13
N LEU A 18 4.38 -13.99 -6.62
CA LEU A 18 3.48 -12.86 -6.41
C LEU A 18 2.89 -12.34 -7.74
N LYS A 19 3.70 -12.28 -8.80
CA LYS A 19 3.21 -11.89 -10.14
C LYS A 19 2.08 -12.80 -10.60
N ARG A 20 2.28 -14.12 -10.52
CA ARG A 20 1.29 -15.11 -10.97
C ARG A 20 0.00 -15.02 -10.16
N LEU A 21 0.11 -14.80 -8.85
CA LEU A 21 -1.06 -14.65 -7.96
C LEU A 21 -1.87 -13.40 -8.31
N VAL A 22 -1.20 -12.25 -8.43
CA VAL A 22 -1.85 -10.98 -8.73
C VAL A 22 -2.47 -10.99 -10.13
N GLU A 23 -1.76 -11.50 -11.14
CA GLU A 23 -2.31 -11.65 -12.50
C GLU A 23 -3.46 -12.66 -12.56
N GLY A 24 -3.38 -13.74 -11.78
CA GLY A 24 -4.46 -14.71 -11.62
C GLY A 24 -5.72 -14.07 -11.04
N PHE A 25 -5.56 -13.23 -10.02
CA PHE A 25 -6.67 -12.47 -9.41
C PHE A 25 -7.30 -11.51 -10.41
N TRP A 26 -6.49 -10.72 -11.14
CA TRP A 26 -7.01 -9.80 -12.17
C TRP A 26 -7.74 -10.52 -13.30
N ALA A 27 -7.32 -11.74 -13.63
CA ALA A 27 -7.97 -12.57 -14.65
C ALA A 27 -9.20 -13.35 -14.11
N GLY A 28 -9.59 -13.17 -12.85
CA GLY A 28 -10.70 -13.90 -12.21
C GLY A 28 -10.40 -15.38 -11.94
N LYS A 29 -9.15 -15.81 -12.05
CA LYS A 29 -8.70 -17.20 -11.85
C LYS A 29 -8.30 -17.52 -10.41
N THR A 30 -8.21 -16.49 -9.57
CA THR A 30 -7.80 -16.60 -8.16
C THR A 30 -8.74 -15.73 -7.34
N SER A 31 -9.31 -16.29 -6.28
CA SER A 31 -10.14 -15.52 -5.36
C SER A 31 -9.30 -14.58 -4.49
N GLU A 32 -9.94 -13.58 -3.92
CA GLU A 32 -9.31 -12.66 -2.96
C GLU A 32 -8.66 -13.42 -1.79
N ASP A 33 -9.38 -14.37 -1.18
CA ASP A 33 -8.87 -15.16 -0.06
C ASP A 33 -7.60 -15.94 -0.44
N VAL A 34 -7.57 -16.55 -1.62
CA VAL A 34 -6.40 -17.30 -2.10
C VAL A 34 -5.22 -16.35 -2.36
N LEU A 35 -5.46 -15.19 -2.97
CA LEU A 35 -4.42 -14.18 -3.18
C LEU A 35 -3.82 -13.72 -1.84
N LEU A 36 -4.66 -13.39 -0.86
CA LEU A 36 -4.23 -12.89 0.45
C LEU A 36 -3.51 -13.98 1.25
N ASP A 37 -4.01 -15.23 1.23
CA ASP A 37 -3.39 -16.38 1.89
C ASP A 37 -2.01 -16.72 1.31
N LYS A 38 -1.90 -16.78 -0.02
CA LYS A 38 -0.63 -17.07 -0.69
C LYS A 38 0.38 -15.93 -0.55
N SER A 39 -0.09 -14.68 -0.56
CA SER A 39 0.75 -13.51 -0.26
C SER A 39 1.27 -13.54 1.18
N ARG A 40 0.44 -14.00 2.14
CA ARG A 40 0.84 -14.23 3.53
C ARG A 40 1.94 -15.28 3.63
N GLN A 41 1.75 -16.45 3.02
CA GLN A 41 2.75 -17.52 2.98
C GLN A 41 4.08 -17.04 2.37
N LEU A 42 4.03 -16.23 1.32
CA LEU A 42 5.22 -15.66 0.69
C LEU A 42 5.96 -14.66 1.60
N ARG A 43 5.24 -13.80 2.34
CA ARG A 43 5.87 -12.95 3.37
C ARG A 43 6.56 -13.77 4.46
N GLN A 44 5.88 -14.80 4.97
CA GLN A 44 6.42 -15.65 6.03
C GLN A 44 7.69 -16.38 5.59
N SER A 45 7.75 -16.84 4.34
CA SER A 45 8.97 -17.46 3.80
C SER A 45 10.12 -16.45 3.70
N HIS A 46 9.87 -15.20 3.31
CA HIS A 46 10.88 -14.14 3.28
C HIS A 46 11.39 -13.77 4.68
N TRP A 47 10.51 -13.71 5.68
CA TRP A 47 10.92 -13.49 7.07
C TRP A 47 11.73 -14.66 7.61
N LYS A 48 11.36 -15.90 7.26
CA LYS A 48 12.14 -17.08 7.61
C LYS A 48 13.54 -17.02 7.01
N ILE A 49 13.68 -16.65 5.73
CA ILE A 49 15.00 -16.47 5.08
C ILE A 49 15.85 -15.45 5.86
N GLN A 50 15.27 -14.30 6.20
CA GLN A 50 15.95 -13.25 6.97
C GLN A 50 16.42 -13.76 8.35
N LYS A 51 15.55 -14.47 9.07
CA LYS A 51 15.86 -15.05 10.37
C LYS A 51 16.95 -16.13 10.29
N ASP A 52 16.84 -17.03 9.33
CA ASP A 52 17.80 -18.13 9.09
C ASP A 52 19.19 -17.58 8.68
N LYS A 53 19.26 -16.35 8.14
CA LYS A 53 20.51 -15.63 7.85
C LYS A 53 21.06 -14.81 9.03
N GLY A 54 20.47 -14.95 10.22
CA GLY A 54 20.97 -14.33 11.44
C GLY A 54 20.54 -12.89 11.68
N LEU A 55 19.52 -12.38 10.96
CA LEU A 55 18.97 -11.06 11.27
C LEU A 55 18.22 -11.10 12.61
N HIS A 56 18.46 -10.08 13.44
CA HIS A 56 17.81 -9.95 14.75
C HIS A 56 16.33 -9.59 14.61
N HIS A 57 16.00 -8.77 13.62
CA HIS A 57 14.64 -8.37 13.27
C HIS A 57 14.41 -8.52 11.76
N VAL A 58 13.15 -8.74 11.38
CA VAL A 58 12.72 -8.78 9.98
C VAL A 58 12.06 -7.44 9.59
N ALA A 59 12.21 -7.02 8.34
CA ALA A 59 11.43 -5.90 7.82
C ALA A 59 9.95 -6.32 7.67
N VAL A 60 9.03 -5.47 8.13
CA VAL A 60 7.58 -5.61 7.89
C VAL A 60 7.04 -4.30 7.32
N GLY A 61 5.95 -4.34 6.56
CA GLY A 61 5.45 -3.17 5.82
C GLY A 61 6.04 -3.03 4.41
N ASP A 62 7.13 -3.72 4.10
CA ASP A 62 7.87 -3.71 2.83
C ASP A 62 7.22 -4.55 1.71
N PHE A 63 6.50 -5.62 2.08
CA PHE A 63 5.69 -6.38 1.14
C PHE A 63 4.55 -5.51 0.57
N SER A 64 4.09 -5.76 -0.65
CA SER A 64 2.99 -5.04 -1.27
C SER A 64 2.42 -5.85 -2.42
N LEU A 65 1.12 -5.73 -2.68
CA LEU A 65 0.51 -6.37 -3.85
C LEU A 65 0.77 -5.59 -5.14
N TYR A 66 1.15 -4.32 -5.05
CA TYR A 66 1.46 -3.49 -6.20
C TYR A 66 2.58 -2.51 -5.91
N ASP A 67 2.35 -1.54 -5.01
CA ASP A 67 3.29 -0.50 -4.63
C ASP A 67 3.13 -0.08 -3.16
N HIS A 68 4.25 0.10 -2.46
CA HIS A 68 4.28 0.51 -1.06
C HIS A 68 3.82 1.96 -0.82
N VAL A 69 3.94 2.87 -1.80
CA VAL A 69 3.39 4.23 -1.66
C VAL A 69 1.88 4.20 -1.82
N LEU A 70 1.36 3.40 -2.76
CA LEU A 70 -0.07 3.08 -2.83
C LEU A 70 -0.60 2.46 -1.53
N ASP A 71 0.14 1.53 -0.92
CA ASP A 71 -0.24 0.94 0.38
C ASP A 71 -0.38 2.02 1.46
N ALA A 72 0.49 3.02 1.45
CA ALA A 72 0.40 4.17 2.35
C ALA A 72 -0.84 5.02 2.05
N SER A 73 -1.15 5.29 0.78
CA SER A 73 -2.37 6.01 0.37
C SER A 73 -3.63 5.32 0.91
N VAL A 74 -3.74 4.01 0.74
CA VAL A 74 -4.88 3.24 1.26
C VAL A 74 -4.92 3.23 2.78
N THR A 75 -3.75 3.09 3.43
CA THR A 75 -3.64 3.13 4.90
C THR A 75 -4.08 4.46 5.48
N LEU A 76 -3.82 5.57 4.77
CA LEU A 76 -4.09 6.94 5.21
C LEU A 76 -5.45 7.49 4.74
N GLY A 77 -6.23 6.71 3.99
CA GLY A 77 -7.51 7.14 3.43
C GLY A 77 -7.39 8.13 2.27
N VAL A 78 -6.23 8.18 1.61
CA VAL A 78 -5.97 9.02 0.43
C VAL A 78 -6.47 8.29 -0.81
N ILE A 79 -7.79 8.29 -0.99
CA ILE A 79 -8.50 7.65 -2.11
C ILE A 79 -9.25 8.74 -2.89
N PRO A 80 -8.84 9.05 -4.14
CA PRO A 80 -9.52 10.05 -4.95
C PRO A 80 -11.01 9.75 -5.13
N GLU A 81 -11.84 10.80 -5.15
CA GLU A 81 -13.31 10.71 -5.24
C GLU A 81 -13.80 9.78 -6.35
N ARG A 82 -13.13 9.80 -7.51
CA ARG A 82 -13.46 8.95 -8.66
C ARG A 82 -13.40 7.45 -8.38
N TYR A 83 -12.77 6.98 -7.30
CA TYR A 83 -12.74 5.57 -6.94
C TYR A 83 -13.64 5.23 -5.74
N GLN A 84 -14.25 6.21 -5.08
CA GLN A 84 -15.00 6.00 -3.83
C GLN A 84 -16.32 5.26 -4.01
N HIS A 85 -16.83 5.16 -5.24
CA HIS A 85 -17.98 4.32 -5.57
C HIS A 85 -17.66 2.83 -5.72
N LEU A 86 -16.37 2.46 -5.70
CA LEU A 86 -15.91 1.07 -5.78
C LEU A 86 -15.92 0.40 -4.41
N SER A 87 -15.94 -0.93 -4.41
CA SER A 87 -15.86 -1.69 -3.16
C SER A 87 -14.52 -1.44 -2.47
N ALA A 88 -14.58 -1.20 -1.16
CA ALA A 88 -13.38 -1.11 -0.34
C ALA A 88 -12.59 -2.43 -0.39
N GLY A 89 -11.26 -2.35 -0.25
CA GLY A 89 -10.37 -3.51 -0.32
C GLY A 89 -9.62 -3.59 -1.66
N LEU A 90 -9.50 -4.79 -2.22
CA LEU A 90 -8.66 -5.03 -3.41
C LEU A 90 -9.20 -4.38 -4.69
N GLU A 91 -10.51 -4.20 -4.82
CA GLU A 91 -11.10 -3.56 -5.99
C GLU A 91 -10.63 -2.11 -6.13
N VAL A 92 -10.88 -1.26 -5.12
CA VAL A 92 -10.40 0.13 -5.12
C VAL A 92 -8.87 0.21 -5.17
N TYR A 93 -8.17 -0.68 -4.46
CA TYR A 93 -6.71 -0.73 -4.44
C TYR A 93 -6.13 -0.94 -5.84
N PHE A 94 -6.59 -1.96 -6.57
CA PHE A 94 -6.10 -2.21 -7.92
C PHE A 94 -6.68 -1.23 -8.95
N ALA A 95 -7.88 -0.69 -8.75
CA ALA A 95 -8.39 0.38 -9.63
C ALA A 95 -7.49 1.62 -9.59
N MET A 96 -6.99 2.01 -8.42
CA MET A 96 -6.00 3.08 -8.30
C MET A 96 -4.68 2.71 -9.01
N ALA A 97 -4.23 1.46 -8.89
CA ALA A 97 -2.97 1.01 -9.47
C ALA A 97 -2.97 0.89 -11.01
N ARG A 98 -4.05 0.35 -11.59
CA ARG A 98 -4.10 -0.08 -13.00
C ARG A 98 -5.40 0.28 -13.74
N GLY A 99 -6.25 1.10 -13.13
CA GLY A 99 -7.58 1.41 -13.65
C GLY A 99 -8.54 0.23 -13.52
N LEU A 100 -9.81 0.49 -13.81
CA LEU A 100 -10.86 -0.52 -13.78
C LEU A 100 -11.87 -0.25 -14.88
N GLN A 101 -12.10 -1.27 -15.71
CA GLN A 101 -13.14 -1.29 -16.73
C GLN A 101 -14.00 -2.53 -16.52
N LYS A 102 -15.29 -2.33 -16.23
CA LYS A 102 -16.28 -3.40 -16.09
C LYS A 102 -17.55 -3.01 -16.85
N PRO A 103 -18.12 -3.90 -17.68
CA PRO A 103 -19.42 -3.66 -18.27
C PRO A 103 -20.49 -3.59 -17.18
N ALA A 104 -21.63 -2.97 -17.50
CA ALA A 104 -22.82 -3.08 -16.65
C ALA A 104 -23.22 -4.56 -16.50
N SER A 105 -23.76 -4.93 -15.34
CA SER A 105 -24.25 -6.29 -15.14
C SER A 105 -25.44 -6.56 -16.06
N ALA A 106 -25.56 -7.81 -16.52
CA ALA A 106 -26.63 -8.20 -17.45
C ALA A 106 -28.04 -8.05 -16.84
N ASP A 107 -28.15 -8.13 -15.52
CA ASP A 107 -29.39 -7.96 -14.75
C ASP A 107 -29.67 -6.50 -14.34
N GLY A 108 -28.81 -5.56 -14.73
CA GLY A 108 -28.95 -4.13 -14.40
C GLY A 108 -28.66 -3.76 -12.94
N SER A 109 -28.24 -4.72 -12.10
CA SER A 109 -27.93 -4.49 -10.69
C SER A 109 -26.67 -3.65 -10.43
N ALA A 110 -25.73 -3.62 -11.38
CA ALA A 110 -24.49 -2.86 -11.29
C ALA A 110 -24.23 -2.03 -12.57
N PRO A 111 -23.94 -0.73 -12.46
CA PRO A 111 -23.60 0.10 -13.61
C PRO A 111 -22.23 -0.27 -14.19
N ALA A 112 -21.97 0.15 -15.43
CA ALA A 112 -20.64 0.05 -16.00
C ALA A 112 -19.66 0.92 -15.20
N VAL A 113 -18.43 0.44 -15.04
CA VAL A 113 -17.33 1.16 -14.39
C VAL A 113 -16.26 1.42 -15.43
N ASP A 114 -15.83 2.66 -15.55
CA ASP A 114 -14.66 3.06 -16.34
C ASP A 114 -13.90 4.15 -15.58
N VAL A 115 -12.81 3.76 -14.93
CA VAL A 115 -11.95 4.67 -14.17
C VAL A 115 -10.48 4.47 -14.55
N PRO A 116 -9.75 5.56 -14.86
CA PRO A 116 -8.34 5.46 -15.23
C PRO A 116 -7.47 5.09 -14.04
N ALA A 117 -6.27 4.57 -14.30
CA ALA A 117 -5.25 4.40 -13.25
C ALA A 117 -4.76 5.76 -12.73
N MET A 118 -4.18 5.76 -11.52
CA MET A 118 -3.40 6.88 -11.02
C MET A 118 -2.06 7.00 -11.77
N GLU A 119 -1.43 8.17 -11.65
CA GLU A 119 -0.12 8.41 -12.26
C GLU A 119 0.96 7.54 -11.62
N MET A 120 1.88 7.05 -12.45
CA MET A 120 3.05 6.31 -12.02
C MET A 120 4.33 7.11 -12.33
N LYS A 121 5.25 7.23 -11.38
CA LYS A 121 6.55 7.90 -11.55
C LYS A 121 7.71 6.99 -11.13
N LYS A 122 8.91 7.26 -11.66
CA LYS A 122 10.14 6.64 -11.17
C LYS A 122 10.33 6.95 -9.68
N TRP A 123 10.71 5.93 -8.93
CA TRP A 123 11.12 6.08 -7.54
C TRP A 123 12.57 6.57 -7.53
N PHE A 124 12.73 7.87 -7.34
CA PHE A 124 14.01 8.56 -7.46
C PHE A 124 14.70 8.23 -8.79
N ASP A 125 15.98 7.91 -8.76
CA ASP A 125 16.82 7.53 -9.90
C ASP A 125 16.81 6.01 -10.19
N THR A 126 15.93 5.24 -9.53
CA THR A 126 15.81 3.80 -9.74
C THR A 126 14.92 3.45 -10.94
N ASN A 127 14.87 2.16 -11.30
CA ASN A 127 13.91 1.62 -12.27
C ASN A 127 12.60 1.14 -11.62
N TYR A 128 12.47 1.24 -10.30
CA TYR A 128 11.20 1.01 -9.62
C TYR A 128 10.28 2.20 -9.88
N HIS A 129 8.98 1.94 -9.97
CA HIS A 129 7.98 2.99 -10.15
C HIS A 129 6.96 2.91 -9.01
N TYR A 130 6.49 4.07 -8.56
CA TYR A 130 5.49 4.20 -7.51
C TYR A 130 4.23 4.88 -8.03
N ILE A 131 3.10 4.64 -7.36
CA ILE A 131 1.84 5.31 -7.65
C ILE A 131 1.83 6.65 -6.90
N VAL A 132 1.74 7.75 -7.64
CA VAL A 132 1.80 9.11 -7.11
C VAL A 132 0.53 9.42 -6.33
N PRO A 133 0.59 9.68 -5.01
CA PRO A 133 -0.61 10.03 -4.25
C PRO A 133 -1.21 11.35 -4.74
N GLU A 134 -2.54 11.42 -4.74
CA GLU A 134 -3.31 12.59 -5.13
C GLU A 134 -3.98 13.18 -3.88
N LEU A 135 -3.58 14.40 -3.51
CA LEU A 135 -4.02 15.08 -2.28
C LEU A 135 -5.06 16.15 -2.59
N SER A 136 -6.25 16.01 -2.00
CA SER A 136 -7.25 17.08 -1.97
C SER A 136 -6.79 18.23 -1.08
N ALA A 137 -7.24 19.46 -1.37
CA ALA A 137 -6.97 20.63 -0.53
C ALA A 137 -7.49 20.49 0.90
N HIS A 138 -8.55 19.69 1.09
CA HIS A 138 -9.17 19.42 2.38
C HIS A 138 -9.06 17.92 2.75
N GLN A 139 -7.95 17.27 2.38
CA GLN A 139 -7.75 15.85 2.63
C GLN A 139 -8.00 15.48 4.10
N ALA A 140 -9.09 14.76 4.34
CA ALA A 140 -9.40 14.15 5.62
C ALA A 140 -8.63 12.83 5.72
N PHE A 141 -7.48 12.85 6.39
CA PHE A 141 -6.75 11.61 6.65
C PHE A 141 -7.50 10.75 7.66
N LYS A 142 -7.57 9.45 7.37
CA LYS A 142 -8.16 8.45 8.27
C LYS A 142 -7.37 7.17 8.16
N LEU A 143 -6.94 6.63 9.29
CA LEU A 143 -6.33 5.30 9.29
C LEU A 143 -7.35 4.25 8.85
N ALA A 144 -6.92 3.36 7.95
CA ALA A 144 -7.63 2.11 7.71
C ALA A 144 -7.87 1.39 9.05
N PRO A 145 -9.06 0.77 9.27
CA PRO A 145 -9.39 0.12 10.54
C PRO A 145 -8.33 -0.88 11.01
N GLU A 146 -7.74 -1.59 10.05
CA GLU A 146 -6.59 -2.44 10.26
C GLU A 146 -5.46 -2.00 9.30
N PRO A 147 -4.52 -1.16 9.76
CA PRO A 147 -3.39 -0.77 8.92
C PRO A 147 -2.54 -1.99 8.54
N LYS A 148 -2.16 -2.10 7.26
CA LYS A 148 -1.38 -3.25 6.73
C LYS A 148 -0.14 -3.54 7.56
N VAL A 149 0.65 -2.51 7.86
CA VAL A 149 1.91 -2.65 8.62
C VAL A 149 1.66 -3.17 10.03
N VAL A 150 0.52 -2.83 10.66
CA VAL A 150 0.15 -3.34 11.98
C VAL A 150 -0.23 -4.82 11.90
N ARG A 151 -0.97 -5.24 10.86
CA ARG A 151 -1.28 -6.66 10.63
C ARG A 151 -0.01 -7.47 10.44
N GLU A 152 0.89 -7.02 9.57
CA GLU A 152 2.16 -7.71 9.29
C GLU A 152 3.08 -7.75 10.51
N PHE A 153 3.11 -6.69 11.32
CA PHE A 153 3.85 -6.68 12.58
C PHE A 153 3.32 -7.72 13.58
N LYS A 154 1.99 -7.77 13.76
CA LYS A 154 1.35 -8.79 14.61
C LYS A 154 1.57 -10.21 14.08
N GLU A 155 1.55 -10.38 12.76
CA GLU A 155 1.83 -11.66 12.10
C GLU A 155 3.25 -12.14 12.39
N ALA A 156 4.26 -11.27 12.21
CA ALA A 156 5.64 -11.60 12.53
C ALA A 156 5.84 -11.92 14.02
N ALA A 157 5.21 -11.14 14.91
CA ALA A 157 5.24 -11.39 16.35
C ALA A 157 4.62 -12.75 16.73
N ALA A 158 3.52 -13.16 16.09
CA ALA A 158 2.89 -14.46 16.28
C ALA A 158 3.80 -15.64 15.87
N LEU A 159 4.79 -15.38 15.00
CA LEU A 159 5.83 -16.35 14.60
C LEU A 159 7.09 -16.29 15.48
N GLY A 160 7.08 -15.49 16.56
CA GLY A 160 8.23 -15.30 17.44
C GLY A 160 9.37 -14.48 16.81
N LEU A 161 9.06 -13.69 15.78
CA LEU A 161 10.05 -12.85 15.10
C LEU A 161 9.97 -11.41 15.64
N ALA A 162 11.12 -10.85 15.99
CA ALA A 162 11.20 -9.40 16.17
C ALA A 162 11.02 -8.73 14.80
N ALA A 163 10.21 -7.69 14.74
CA ALA A 163 9.82 -7.03 13.51
C ALA A 163 10.15 -5.55 13.56
N ARG A 164 10.66 -5.03 12.44
CA ARG A 164 10.91 -3.60 12.24
C ARG A 164 10.00 -3.06 11.15
N PRO A 165 8.96 -2.30 11.51
CA PRO A 165 8.07 -1.64 10.57
C PRO A 165 8.81 -0.69 9.62
N VAL A 166 8.49 -0.79 8.34
CA VAL A 166 8.97 0.07 7.26
C VAL A 166 7.78 0.81 6.70
N VAL A 167 7.83 2.13 6.79
CA VAL A 167 6.71 3.02 6.52
C VAL A 167 7.26 4.30 5.91
N ILE A 168 6.60 4.85 4.89
CA ILE A 168 7.04 6.09 4.24
C ILE A 168 6.79 7.29 5.15
N GLY A 169 7.82 8.07 5.50
CA GLY A 169 7.67 9.20 6.41
C GLY A 169 6.69 10.27 5.88
N PRO A 170 5.98 11.01 6.76
CA PRO A 170 4.92 11.93 6.35
C PRO A 170 5.41 13.08 5.45
N VAL A 171 6.61 13.61 5.71
CA VAL A 171 7.24 14.65 4.87
C VAL A 171 7.53 14.10 3.46
N SER A 172 8.16 12.93 3.37
CA SER A 172 8.46 12.29 2.08
C SER A 172 7.19 11.97 1.31
N TYR A 173 6.17 11.45 2.00
CA TYR A 173 4.88 11.14 1.40
C TYR A 173 4.25 12.38 0.74
N LEU A 174 4.19 13.52 1.45
CA LEU A 174 3.70 14.78 0.89
C LEU A 174 4.56 15.26 -0.29
N LEU A 175 5.89 15.26 -0.16
CA LEU A 175 6.80 15.66 -1.24
C LEU A 175 6.65 14.81 -2.51
N LEU A 176 6.34 13.53 -2.36
CA LEU A 176 6.15 12.59 -3.46
C LEU A 176 4.72 12.58 -4.02
N SER A 177 3.80 13.32 -3.39
CA SER A 177 2.41 13.47 -3.82
C SER A 177 2.23 14.61 -4.83
N LYS A 178 1.02 14.71 -5.38
CA LYS A 178 0.57 15.82 -6.22
C LYS A 178 -0.82 16.31 -5.79
N PRO A 179 -1.23 17.54 -6.16
CA PRO A 179 -2.61 17.98 -6.00
C PRO A 179 -3.57 17.03 -6.74
N ALA A 180 -4.68 16.67 -6.10
CA ALA A 180 -5.79 15.97 -6.73
C ALA A 180 -6.56 16.92 -7.68
N ARG A 181 -7.45 16.36 -8.50
CA ARG A 181 -8.16 17.11 -9.55
C ARG A 181 -9.12 18.18 -9.04
N ASP A 182 -9.57 18.05 -7.79
CA ASP A 182 -10.45 18.99 -7.09
C ASP A 182 -9.72 20.24 -6.58
N VAL A 183 -8.38 20.26 -6.62
CA VAL A 183 -7.60 21.44 -6.22
C VAL A 183 -7.64 22.51 -7.32
N VAL A 184 -8.37 23.59 -7.04
CA VAL A 184 -8.64 24.70 -7.99
C VAL A 184 -7.36 25.38 -8.50
N ASP A 185 -6.42 25.69 -7.62
CA ASP A 185 -5.13 26.32 -7.98
C ASP A 185 -3.96 25.41 -7.56
N ALA A 186 -3.70 24.40 -8.38
CA ALA A 186 -2.64 23.41 -8.17
C ALA A 186 -1.25 24.05 -8.01
N ALA A 187 -1.01 25.22 -8.61
CA ALA A 187 0.27 25.94 -8.53
C ALA A 187 0.48 26.62 -7.17
N LYS A 188 -0.61 27.02 -6.49
CA LYS A 188 -0.56 27.62 -5.15
C LYS A 188 -0.83 26.62 -4.02
N PHE A 189 -1.13 25.36 -4.34
CA PHE A 189 -1.41 24.37 -3.31
C PHE A 189 -0.15 24.00 -2.53
N ASP A 190 -0.07 24.51 -1.29
CA ASP A 190 0.93 24.07 -0.35
C ASP A 190 0.50 22.74 0.30
N ARG A 191 1.07 21.65 -0.21
CA ARG A 191 0.88 20.30 0.36
C ARG A 191 1.30 20.19 1.82
N PHE A 192 2.20 21.03 2.33
CA PHE A 192 2.62 21.01 3.73
C PHE A 192 1.56 21.54 4.68
N SER A 193 0.57 22.30 4.18
CA SER A 193 -0.63 22.66 4.96
C SER A 193 -1.38 21.42 5.49
N LEU A 194 -1.23 20.26 4.83
CA LEU A 194 -1.81 18.98 5.24
C LEU A 194 -0.99 18.23 6.30
N LEU A 195 0.24 18.66 6.61
CA LEU A 195 1.14 17.95 7.52
C LEU A 195 0.55 17.75 8.92
N PRO A 196 -0.15 18.72 9.56
CA PRO A 196 -0.76 18.50 10.88
C PRO A 196 -1.80 17.37 10.87
N GLY A 197 -2.64 17.32 9.83
CA GLY A 197 -3.64 16.26 9.65
C GLY A 197 -3.01 14.90 9.36
N LEU A 198 -1.92 14.88 8.59
CA LEU A 198 -1.18 13.65 8.33
C LEU A 198 -0.50 13.12 9.61
N VAL A 199 0.22 13.98 10.34
CA VAL A 199 0.91 13.58 11.58
C VAL A 199 -0.05 13.06 12.65
N SER A 200 -1.27 13.61 12.73
CA SER A 200 -2.28 13.16 13.70
C SER A 200 -2.68 11.70 13.49
N VAL A 201 -2.75 11.22 12.24
CA VAL A 201 -3.04 9.81 11.93
C VAL A 201 -1.82 8.92 11.95
N TRP A 202 -0.61 9.47 11.77
CA TRP A 202 0.64 8.71 11.91
C TRP A 202 0.97 8.34 13.34
N ARG A 203 0.67 9.22 14.31
CA ARG A 203 1.02 8.98 15.73
C ARG A 203 0.39 7.69 16.28
N PRO A 204 -0.90 7.37 16.04
CA PRO A 204 -1.48 6.10 16.47
C PRO A 204 -0.78 4.86 15.90
N LEU A 205 -0.19 4.93 14.70
CA LEU A 205 0.59 3.80 14.17
C LEU A 205 1.76 3.46 15.09
N ALA A 206 2.48 4.47 15.59
CA ALA A 206 3.57 4.28 16.55
C ALA A 206 3.10 3.68 17.89
N LEU A 207 1.83 3.84 18.26
CA LEU A 207 1.26 3.31 19.50
C LEU A 207 1.00 1.79 19.44
N HIS A 208 1.07 1.16 18.25
CA HIS A 208 0.87 -0.29 18.10
C HIS A 208 2.08 -1.15 18.52
N GLY A 209 2.98 -0.60 19.34
CA GLY A 209 4.11 -1.36 19.89
C GLY A 209 5.28 -1.51 18.92
N PHE A 210 5.38 -0.63 17.92
CA PHE A 210 6.58 -0.46 17.11
C PHE A 210 7.70 0.08 18.01
N ARG A 211 8.39 -0.82 18.73
CA ARG A 211 9.52 -0.51 19.59
C ARG A 211 10.81 -1.05 18.97
#